data_AF-A0A654LYS9-F1
#
_entry.id   AF-A0A654LYS9-F1
#
_cell.length_a   1.000
_cell.length_b   1.000
_cell.length_c   1.000
_cell.angle_alpha   90.00
_cell.angle_beta   90.00
_cell.angle_gamma   90.00
#
_symmetry.space_group_name_H-M   'P 1'
#
loop_
_entity.id
_entity.type
_entity.pdbx_description
1 polymer ?
#
loop_
_entity_poly.entity_id
_entity_poly.type
_entity_poly.pdbx_seq_one_letter_code
_entity_poly.pdbx_strand_id
1 'polypeptide(L)'
;MKLIKDEEKTQNILVMQAVIFQPILLMCVKGTPIQHIYWKIQRLLPISEELIKKYLFYLIEYRLINYNGTNHSFYTSNAGVNLLFKIERKKLTEKITTSEILLYLE
;
A
#
# COMPACT_ATOMS: atom_id res chain seq x y z
N MET A 1 0.69 10.86 9.69
CA MET A 1 0.53 10.36 8.29
C MET A 1 0.58 11.53 7.31
N LYS A 2 1.69 11.65 6.58
CA LYS A 2 1.94 12.75 5.63
C LYS A 2 2.38 12.19 4.28
N LEU A 3 1.97 12.85 3.19
CA LEU A 3 2.39 12.58 1.82
C LEU A 3 3.24 13.78 1.38
N ILE A 4 4.56 13.63 1.33
CA ILE A 4 5.50 14.72 1.04
C ILE A 4 6.35 14.38 -0.19
N LYS A 5 6.64 15.40 -1.01
CA LYS A 5 7.63 15.34 -2.10
C LYS A 5 8.95 15.88 -1.52
N ASP A 6 9.93 15.00 -1.45
CA ASP A 6 11.36 15.19 -1.15
C ASP A 6 11.87 15.66 0.23
N GLU A 7 13.12 15.23 0.38
CA GLU A 7 14.03 15.04 1.50
C GLU A 7 14.16 16.22 2.47
N GLU A 8 13.75 16.02 3.72
CA GLU A 8 14.41 16.68 4.84
C GLU A 8 14.30 15.87 6.15
N LYS A 9 15.49 15.54 6.67
CA LYS A 9 15.87 15.00 7.99
C LYS A 9 15.48 13.57 8.40
N THR A 10 16.55 12.78 8.44
CA THR A 10 16.76 11.44 8.98
C THR A 10 16.30 11.29 10.44
N GLN A 11 15.05 10.87 10.61
CA GLN A 11 14.70 9.86 11.61
C GLN A 11 14.27 8.62 10.82
N ASN A 12 14.27 7.42 11.42
CA ASN A 12 13.92 6.14 10.78
C ASN A 12 12.45 6.11 10.30
N ILE A 13 12.08 6.99 9.37
CA ILE A 13 10.74 7.09 8.82
C ILE A 13 10.62 5.96 7.83
N LEU A 14 9.68 5.07 8.07
CA LEU A 14 9.45 3.98 7.17
C LEU A 14 8.70 4.49 5.94
N VAL A 15 9.27 4.24 4.77
CA VAL A 15 8.72 4.71 3.49
C VAL A 15 8.18 3.52 2.69
N MET A 16 6.91 3.62 2.29
CA MET A 16 6.30 2.67 1.36
C MET A 16 6.01 3.35 0.02
N GLN A 17 6.39 2.70 -1.08
CA GLN A 17 6.12 3.20 -2.43
C GLN A 17 4.69 2.86 -2.84
N ALA A 18 3.94 3.85 -3.30
CA ALA A 18 2.54 3.66 -3.73
C ALA A 18 2.42 2.68 -4.89
N VAL A 19 3.46 2.54 -5.72
CA VAL A 19 3.47 1.58 -6.82
C VAL A 19 3.29 0.13 -6.33
N ILE A 20 3.69 -0.17 -5.09
CA ILE A 20 3.53 -1.48 -4.47
C ILE A 20 2.25 -1.54 -3.62
N PHE A 21 2.06 -0.60 -2.70
CA PHE A 21 0.97 -0.71 -1.73
C PHE A 21 -0.41 -0.36 -2.34
N GLN A 22 -0.48 0.51 -3.35
CA GLN A 22 -1.75 0.90 -3.96
C GLN A 22 -2.43 -0.29 -4.66
N PRO A 23 -1.74 -1.09 -5.50
CA PRO A 23 -2.33 -2.31 -6.05
C PRO A 23 -2.81 -3.30 -4.97
N ILE A 24 -2.04 -3.47 -3.89
CA ILE A 24 -2.45 -4.34 -2.76
C ILE A 24 -3.76 -3.86 -2.15
N LEU A 25 -3.88 -2.56 -1.85
CA LEU A 25 -5.09 -1.94 -1.31
C LEU A 25 -6.28 -2.08 -2.27
N LEU A 26 -6.08 -1.95 -3.59
CA LEU A 26 -7.16 -2.10 -4.57
C LEU A 26 -7.66 -3.54 -4.65
N MET A 27 -6.76 -4.53 -4.61
CA MET A 27 -7.12 -5.94 -4.63
C MET A 27 -7.93 -6.33 -3.40
N CYS A 28 -7.49 -5.88 -2.22
CA CYS A 28 -8.09 -6.25 -0.94
C CYS A 28 -9.49 -5.63 -0.72
N VAL A 29 -10.01 -4.74 -1.58
CA VAL A 29 -11.36 -4.16 -1.43
C VAL A 29 -12.45 -5.24 -1.33
N LYS A 30 -12.30 -6.35 -2.07
CA LYS A 30 -13.27 -7.46 -2.09
C LYS A 30 -12.86 -8.64 -1.21
N GLY A 31 -11.78 -8.52 -0.44
CA GLY A 31 -11.11 -9.68 0.16
C GLY A 31 -10.19 -10.35 -0.86
N THR A 32 -8.94 -10.62 -0.48
CA THR A 32 -8.01 -11.33 -1.37
C THR A 32 -7.10 -12.27 -0.58
N PRO A 33 -6.96 -13.55 -0.98
CA PRO A 33 -5.99 -14.47 -0.40
C PRO A 33 -4.55 -14.08 -0.74
N ILE A 34 -3.60 -14.40 0.15
CA ILE A 34 -2.20 -13.99 0.02
C ILE A 34 -1.54 -14.45 -1.28
N GLN A 35 -1.86 -15.66 -1.74
CA GLN A 35 -1.33 -16.24 -2.97
C GLN A 35 -1.74 -15.45 -4.22
N HIS A 36 -2.96 -14.88 -4.23
CA HIS A 36 -3.40 -14.02 -5.33
C HIS A 36 -2.70 -12.65 -5.29
N ILE A 37 -2.41 -12.13 -4.09
CA ILE A 37 -1.63 -10.90 -3.91
C ILE A 37 -0.22 -11.11 -4.49
N TYR A 38 0.49 -12.18 -4.08
CA TYR A 38 1.84 -12.46 -4.60
C TYR A 38 1.86 -12.56 -6.12
N TRP A 39 1.00 -13.42 -6.68
CA TRP A 39 0.95 -13.63 -8.12
C TRP A 39 0.67 -12.34 -8.90
N LYS A 40 -0.27 -11.50 -8.44
CA LYS A 40 -0.62 -10.27 -9.14
C LYS A 40 0.50 -9.23 -9.02
N ILE A 41 1.07 -9.05 -7.84
CA ILE A 41 2.10 -8.04 -7.61
C ILE A 41 3.40 -8.39 -8.33
N GLN A 42 3.83 -9.66 -8.30
CA GLN A 42 5.02 -10.11 -9.04
C GLN A 42 4.88 -9.94 -10.55
N ARG A 43 3.65 -10.03 -11.09
CA ARG A 43 3.36 -9.74 -12.50
C ARG A 43 3.41 -8.25 -12.85
N LEU A 44 3.17 -7.38 -11.87
CA LEU A 44 3.20 -5.92 -12.06
C LEU A 44 4.62 -5.37 -11.85
N LEU A 45 5.34 -5.93 -10.89
CA LEU A 45 6.65 -5.47 -10.45
C LEU A 45 7.53 -6.68 -10.11
N PRO A 46 8.80 -6.73 -10.55
CA PRO A 46 9.73 -7.82 -10.25
C PRO A 46 10.25 -7.72 -8.80
N ILE A 47 9.36 -7.90 -7.81
CA ILE A 47 9.69 -7.79 -6.39
C ILE A 47 9.56 -9.14 -5.67
N SER A 48 10.35 -9.31 -4.60
CA SER A 48 10.35 -10.55 -3.80
C SER A 48 9.07 -10.71 -2.98
N GLU A 49 8.70 -11.96 -2.70
CA GLU A 49 7.59 -12.26 -1.78
C GLU A 49 7.84 -11.69 -0.37
N GLU A 50 9.09 -11.68 0.07
CA GLU A 50 9.49 -11.09 1.35
C GLU A 50 9.16 -9.60 1.42
N LEU A 51 9.41 -8.85 0.34
CA LEU A 51 9.04 -7.44 0.28
C LEU A 51 7.51 -7.28 0.31
N ILE A 52 6.76 -8.12 -0.39
CA ILE A 52 5.29 -8.10 -0.35
C ILE A 52 4.78 -8.40 1.06
N LYS A 53 5.35 -9.38 1.76
CA LYS A 53 5.03 -9.68 3.17
C LYS A 53 5.28 -8.48 4.07
N LYS A 54 6.42 -7.81 3.91
CA LYS A 54 6.77 -6.61 4.66
C LYS A 54 5.75 -5.48 4.44
N TYR A 55 5.31 -5.29 3.20
CA TYR A 55 4.24 -4.33 2.88
C TYR A 55 2.90 -4.72 3.51
N LEU A 56 2.49 -5.99 3.42
CA LEU A 56 1.26 -6.47 4.06
C LEU A 56 1.30 -6.27 5.58
N PHE A 57 2.44 -6.56 6.20
CA PHE A 57 2.66 -6.31 7.63
C PHE A 57 2.42 -4.84 7.97
N TYR A 58 3.07 -3.89 7.29
CA TYR A 58 2.85 -2.47 7.57
C TYR A 58 1.42 -2.01 7.27
N LEU A 59 0.80 -2.50 6.21
CA LEU A 59 -0.59 -2.16 5.92
C LEU A 59 -1.55 -2.65 7.03
N ILE A 60 -1.24 -3.78 7.69
CA ILE A 60 -2.00 -4.25 8.87
C ILE A 60 -1.70 -3.37 10.09
N GLU A 61 -0.43 -3.15 10.42
CA GLU A 61 -0.01 -2.36 11.59
C GLU A 61 -0.62 -0.96 11.57
N TYR A 62 -0.67 -0.32 10.40
CA TYR A 62 -1.27 1.00 10.19
C TYR A 62 -2.78 0.95 9.91
N ARG A 63 -3.43 -0.21 10.13
CA ARG A 63 -4.88 -0.42 10.00
C ARG A 63 -5.44 -0.04 8.63
N LEU A 64 -4.65 -0.18 7.56
CA LEU A 64 -5.04 0.08 6.17
C LEU A 64 -5.68 -1.14 5.53
N ILE A 65 -5.29 -2.34 5.98
CA ILE A 65 -5.95 -3.61 5.68
C ILE A 65 -6.17 -4.41 6.96
N ASN A 66 -7.09 -5.36 6.91
CA ASN A 66 -7.36 -6.32 7.98
C ASN A 66 -7.22 -7.74 7.41
N TYR A 67 -6.67 -8.67 8.19
CA TYR A 67 -6.67 -10.09 7.85
C TYR A 67 -7.86 -10.80 8.49
N ASN A 68 -8.65 -11.50 7.68
CA ASN A 68 -9.70 -12.39 8.16
C ASN A 68 -9.16 -13.83 8.18
N GLY A 69 -8.98 -14.38 9.38
CA GLY A 69 -8.50 -15.74 9.57
C GLY A 69 -9.45 -16.84 9.11
N THR A 70 -10.77 -16.59 9.11
CA THR A 70 -11.77 -17.58 8.66
C THR A 70 -11.70 -17.81 7.16
N ASN A 71 -11.53 -16.74 6.39
CA ASN A 71 -11.53 -16.79 4.92
C ASN A 71 -10.11 -16.68 4.34
N HIS A 72 -9.09 -16.69 5.19
CA HIS A 72 -7.68 -16.49 4.85
C HIS A 72 -7.42 -15.35 3.85
N SER A 73 -8.12 -14.23 4.04
CA SER A 73 -8.19 -13.14 3.07
C SER A 73 -7.94 -11.78 3.72
N PHE A 74 -7.25 -10.91 2.97
CA PHE A 74 -7.00 -9.52 3.35
C PHE A 74 -8.09 -8.60 2.83
N TYR A 75 -8.57 -7.69 3.66
CA TYR A 75 -9.64 -6.74 3.36
C TYR A 75 -9.16 -5.31 3.58
N THR A 76 -9.40 -4.43 2.61
CA THR A 76 -9.09 -3.00 2.76
C THR A 76 -10.01 -2.36 3.79
N SER A 77 -9.44 -1.65 4.75
CA SER A 77 -10.20 -0.91 5.76
C SER A 77 -10.73 0.41 5.22
N ASN A 78 -11.62 1.08 5.96
CA ASN A 78 -12.04 2.44 5.62
C ASN A 78 -10.86 3.42 5.55
N ALA A 79 -9.83 3.26 6.40
CA ALA A 79 -8.62 4.06 6.34
C ALA A 79 -7.81 3.80 5.06
N GLY A 80 -7.72 2.53 4.64
CA GLY A 80 -7.13 2.14 3.36
C GLY A 80 -7.86 2.73 2.16
N VAL A 81 -9.20 2.69 2.16
CA VAL A 81 -10.03 3.34 1.11
C VAL A 81 -9.81 4.85 1.07
N ASN A 82 -9.77 5.51 2.23
CA ASN A 82 -9.47 6.94 2.30
C ASN A 82 -8.08 7.29 1.75
N LEU A 83 -7.09 6.43 1.99
CA LEU A 83 -5.76 6.58 1.41
C LEU A 83 -5.78 6.41 -0.12
N LEU A 84 -6.51 5.43 -0.65
CA LEU A 84 -6.70 5.28 -2.10
C LEU A 84 -7.28 6.55 -2.73
N PHE A 85 -8.31 7.14 -2.12
CA PHE A 85 -8.88 8.41 -2.59
C PHE A 85 -7.87 9.56 -2.54
N LYS A 86 -7.06 9.66 -1.48
CA LYS A 86 -6.00 10.68 -1.38
C LYS A 86 -4.95 10.53 -2.49
N ILE A 87 -4.57 9.30 -2.83
CA ILE A 87 -3.61 9.02 -3.91
C ILE A 87 -4.17 9.45 -5.26
N GLU A 88 -5.39 9.03 -5.59
CA GLU A 88 -6.02 9.42 -6.87
C GLU A 88 -6.22 10.93 -6.97
N ARG A 89 -6.65 11.59 -5.89
CA ARG A 89 -6.76 13.05 -5.85
C ARG A 89 -5.41 13.72 -6.07
N LYS A 90 -4.34 13.22 -5.46
CA LYS A 90 -2.98 13.78 -5.60
C LYS A 90 -2.47 13.62 -7.03
N LYS A 91 -2.66 12.46 -7.65
CA LYS A 91 -2.33 12.21 -9.07
C LYS A 91 -3.04 13.20 -9.99
N LEU A 92 -4.33 13.45 -9.77
CA LEU A 92 -5.11 14.41 -10.57
C LEU A 92 -4.67 15.86 -10.36
N THR A 93 -4.41 16.25 -9.11
CA THR A 93 -4.11 17.64 -8.75
C THR A 93 -2.69 18.03 -9.15
N GLU A 94 -1.72 17.15 -8.92
CA GLU A 94 -0.29 17.41 -9.10
C GLU A 94 0.25 16.85 -10.43
N LYS A 95 -0.59 16.16 -11.22
CA LYS A 95 -0.22 15.47 -12.47
C LYS A 95 0.97 14.52 -12.32
N ILE A 96 1.09 13.89 -11.14
CA ILE A 96 2.14 12.92 -10.83
C ILE A 96 1.66 11.48 -11.05
N THR A 97 2.62 10.59 -11.22
CA THR A 97 2.41 9.15 -11.33
C THR A 97 2.42 8.46 -9.97
N THR A 98 1.87 7.24 -9.90
CA THR A 98 1.91 6.43 -8.67
C THR A 98 3.35 6.12 -8.22
N SER A 99 4.31 5.99 -9.14
CA SER A 99 5.73 5.77 -8.83
C SER A 99 6.38 6.93 -8.08
N GLU A 100 5.85 8.15 -8.21
CA GLU A 100 6.35 9.34 -7.52
C GLU A 100 5.74 9.53 -6.12
N ILE A 101 4.82 8.65 -5.70
CA ILE A 101 4.12 8.79 -4.42
C ILE A 101 4.74 7.87 -3.37
N LEU A 102 5.18 8.48 -2.28
CA LEU A 102 5.73 7.83 -1.10
C LEU A 102 4.81 8.04 0.10
N LEU A 103 4.55 6.96 0.84
CA LEU A 103 3.85 7.02 2.11
C LEU A 103 4.87 6.96 3.24
N TYR A 104 4.90 8.01 4.05
CA TYR A 104 5.71 8.08 5.26
C TYR A 104 4.89 7.61 6.45
N LEU A 105 5.38 6.56 7.09
CA LEU A 105 4.82 5.96 8.28
C LEU A 105 5.58 6.52 9.49
N GLU A 106 4.85 7.29 10.30
CA GLU A 106 5.29 7.87 11.58
C GLU A 106 5.01 6.89 12.73
#